data_AF-A0A7W1HR89-F1
#
_entry.id   AF-A0A7W1HR89-F1
#
_cell.length_a   1.000
_cell.length_b   1.000
_cell.length_c   1.000
_cell.angle_alpha   90.00
_cell.angle_beta   90.00
_cell.angle_gamma   90.00
#
_symmetry.space_group_name_H-M   'P 1'
#
loop_
_entity.id
_entity.type
_entity.pdbx_description
1 polymer ?
#
loop_
_entity_poly.entity_id
_entity_poly.type
_entity_poly.pdbx_seq_one_letter_code
_entity_poly.pdbx_strand_id
1 'polypeptide(L)'
;MSKDEGQNLLVIGAPEHDADAYHLSGFLAPDAVICLRVAGKRYLAVSSLEYGRAVKDAPVDELLSHEELDIIGLARELKSGARAYAVAVANLLDELGASNSPVVVPAHFGVVYADELRARGITLTPDGKLFDGLRRAKTEEEISNIERTQNAVEAACAHAVGILQESGVEDDGSLEWRGATLTSELLRSEIDVELL
;
A
#
# COMPACT_ATOMS: atom_id res chain seq x y z
N MET A 1 -2.12 25.43 -5.90
CA MET A 1 -1.13 24.80 -5.02
C MET A 1 -1.86 24.31 -3.79
N SER A 2 -2.05 23.00 -3.69
CA SER A 2 -2.58 22.39 -2.47
C SER A 2 -1.60 22.69 -1.33
N LYS A 3 -2.11 22.87 -0.11
CA LYS A 3 -1.33 23.25 1.08
C LYS A 3 -0.23 22.22 1.45
N ASP A 4 -0.26 21.06 0.82
CA ASP A 4 0.50 19.86 1.17
C ASP A 4 1.68 19.56 0.22
N GLU A 5 1.84 20.31 -0.89
CA GLU A 5 2.87 20.07 -1.92
C GLU A 5 4.32 20.27 -1.43
N GLY A 6 4.51 20.90 -0.26
CA GLY A 6 5.84 21.25 0.27
C GLY A 6 6.34 20.41 1.45
N GLN A 7 5.58 19.44 1.95
CA GLN A 7 5.98 18.64 3.11
C GLN A 7 6.78 17.40 2.73
N ASN A 8 7.85 17.15 3.49
CA ASN A 8 8.57 15.87 3.41
C ASN A 8 7.74 14.79 4.10
N LEU A 9 7.46 13.69 3.40
CA LEU A 9 6.65 12.58 3.91
C LEU A 9 7.48 11.30 3.94
N LEU A 10 7.25 10.44 4.93
CA LEU A 10 7.83 9.11 5.01
C LEU A 10 6.79 8.08 5.45
N VAL A 11 6.75 6.97 4.72
CA VAL A 11 6.05 5.74 5.12
C VAL A 11 7.02 4.57 4.97
N ILE A 12 7.03 3.67 5.96
CA ILE A 12 7.73 2.38 5.88
C ILE A 12 6.68 1.31 6.19
N GLY A 13 6.30 0.53 5.18
CA GLY A 13 5.18 -0.40 5.29
C GLY A 13 5.01 -1.24 4.03
N ALA A 14 4.21 -2.29 4.11
CA ALA A 14 3.86 -3.13 2.97
C ALA A 14 2.62 -2.55 2.26
N PRO A 15 2.73 -2.06 1.01
CA PRO A 15 1.63 -1.39 0.32
C PRO A 15 0.34 -2.21 0.18
N GLU A 16 0.42 -3.55 0.11
CA GLU A 16 -0.77 -4.41 0.11
C GLU A 16 -1.61 -4.31 1.40
N HIS A 17 -1.02 -3.85 2.50
CA HIS A 17 -1.65 -3.77 3.82
C HIS A 17 -1.58 -2.37 4.43
N ASP A 18 -0.97 -1.41 3.73
CA ASP A 18 -0.81 -0.03 4.17
C ASP A 18 -1.21 0.93 3.05
N ALA A 19 -2.41 1.50 3.19
CA ALA A 19 -2.98 2.43 2.21
C ALA A 19 -2.17 3.72 2.07
N ASP A 20 -1.45 4.16 3.10
CA ASP A 20 -0.61 5.35 3.03
C ASP A 20 0.68 5.04 2.25
N ALA A 21 1.25 3.84 2.44
CA ALA A 21 2.37 3.36 1.64
C ALA A 21 1.98 3.22 0.17
N TYR A 22 0.83 2.58 -0.11
CA TYR A 22 0.34 2.40 -1.48
C TYR A 22 0.02 3.72 -2.18
N HIS A 23 -0.66 4.64 -1.49
CA HIS A 23 -0.97 5.94 -2.10
C HIS A 23 0.30 6.77 -2.36
N LEU A 24 1.32 6.68 -1.49
CA LEU A 24 2.56 7.44 -1.70
C LEU A 24 3.45 6.82 -2.78
N SER A 25 3.45 5.49 -2.94
CA SER A 25 4.27 4.78 -3.94
C SER A 25 3.58 4.60 -5.29
N GLY A 26 2.25 4.48 -5.32
CA GLY A 26 1.49 3.96 -6.46
C GLY A 26 1.80 2.51 -6.81
N PHE A 27 2.48 1.77 -5.93
CA PHE A 27 3.03 0.44 -6.19
C PHE A 27 2.57 -0.56 -5.12
N LEU A 28 1.89 -1.63 -5.54
CA LEU A 28 1.51 -2.74 -4.66
C LEU A 28 2.70 -3.68 -4.47
N ALA A 29 3.03 -3.96 -3.20
CA ALA A 29 4.02 -4.95 -2.82
C ALA A 29 3.61 -5.65 -1.51
N PRO A 30 3.92 -6.95 -1.37
CA PRO A 30 3.61 -7.72 -0.17
C PRO A 30 4.60 -7.46 0.98
N ASP A 31 5.83 -7.06 0.65
CA ASP A 31 6.90 -6.74 1.59
C ASP A 31 7.02 -5.24 1.88
N ALA A 32 7.70 -4.93 2.98
CA ALA A 32 7.89 -3.54 3.41
C ALA A 32 8.78 -2.78 2.42
N VAL A 33 8.32 -1.59 2.03
CA VAL A 33 9.04 -0.65 1.17
C VAL A 33 9.27 0.66 1.93
N ILE A 34 10.21 1.48 1.45
CA ILE A 34 10.38 2.86 1.92
C ILE A 34 9.75 3.79 0.90
N CYS A 35 8.67 4.48 1.27
CA CYS A 35 8.05 5.53 0.47
C CYS A 35 8.45 6.88 1.05
N LEU A 36 9.12 7.72 0.27
CA LEU A 36 9.58 9.03 0.71
C LEU A 36 9.16 10.10 -0.30
N ARG A 37 8.69 11.24 0.18
CA ARG A 37 8.54 12.45 -0.63
C ARG A 37 9.41 13.53 -0.04
N VAL A 38 10.36 14.06 -0.80
CA VAL A 38 11.27 15.13 -0.35
C VAL A 38 11.33 16.20 -1.44
N ALA A 39 11.12 17.46 -1.04
CA ALA A 39 11.13 18.60 -1.96
C ALA A 39 10.27 18.39 -3.24
N GLY A 40 9.11 17.73 -3.08
CA GLY A 40 8.18 17.43 -4.16
C GLY A 40 8.51 16.19 -5.00
N LYS A 41 9.70 15.60 -4.86
CA LYS A 41 10.08 14.35 -5.54
C LYS A 41 9.70 13.12 -4.73
N ARG A 42 9.21 12.07 -5.40
CA ARG A 42 8.84 10.78 -4.83
C ARG A 42 9.94 9.76 -5.04
N TYR A 43 10.33 9.12 -3.94
CA TYR A 43 11.32 8.08 -3.87
C TYR A 43 10.64 6.81 -3.36
N LEU A 44 10.97 5.69 -3.98
CA LEU A 44 10.55 4.37 -3.52
C LEU A 44 11.78 3.48 -3.41
N ALA A 45 11.99 2.86 -2.26
CA ALA A 45 12.98 1.80 -2.11
C ALA A 45 12.28 0.46 -1.90
N VAL A 46 12.65 -0.53 -2.71
CA VAL A 46 12.04 -1.87 -2.68
C VAL A 46 13.09 -2.97 -2.62
N SER A 47 12.66 -4.19 -2.27
CA SER A 47 13.56 -5.36 -2.32
C SER A 47 13.90 -5.73 -3.77
N SER A 48 14.99 -6.49 -3.96
CA SER A 48 15.41 -6.95 -5.29
C SER A 48 14.36 -7.82 -5.99
N LEU A 49 13.45 -8.45 -5.23
CA LEU A 49 12.33 -9.24 -5.77
C LEU A 49 11.27 -8.35 -6.42
N GLU A 50 11.08 -7.15 -5.88
CA GLU A 50 10.07 -6.19 -6.33
C GLU A 50 10.61 -5.20 -7.36
N TYR A 51 11.92 -4.95 -7.38
CA TYR A 51 12.55 -3.91 -8.19
C TYR A 51 12.19 -4.00 -9.68
N GLY A 52 12.21 -5.21 -10.25
CA GLY A 52 11.88 -5.41 -11.67
C GLY A 52 10.43 -5.05 -12.03
N ARG A 53 9.49 -5.19 -11.07
CA ARG A 53 8.08 -4.77 -11.25
C ARG A 53 7.95 -3.26 -10.99
N ALA A 54 8.59 -2.76 -9.94
CA ALA A 54 8.58 -1.34 -9.60
C ALA A 54 9.10 -0.45 -10.74
N VAL A 55 10.14 -0.89 -11.48
CA VAL A 55 10.63 -0.17 -12.67
C VAL A 55 9.55 0.06 -13.74
N LYS A 56 8.60 -0.88 -13.87
CA LYS A 56 7.55 -0.82 -14.89
C LYS A 56 6.32 -0.08 -14.41
N ASP A 57 5.97 -0.29 -13.14
CA ASP A 57 4.63 -0.02 -12.64
C ASP A 57 4.60 1.11 -11.59
N ALA A 58 5.71 1.43 -10.93
CA ALA A 58 5.73 2.44 -9.87
C ALA A 58 5.87 3.87 -10.46
N PRO A 59 4.88 4.76 -10.27
CA PRO A 59 4.90 6.11 -10.81
C PRO A 59 5.71 7.07 -9.92
N VAL A 60 6.99 6.78 -9.68
CA VAL A 60 7.88 7.57 -8.81
C VAL A 60 8.99 8.28 -9.58
N ASP A 61 9.57 9.32 -8.99
CA ASP A 61 10.64 10.09 -9.62
C ASP A 61 11.99 9.36 -9.53
N GLU A 62 12.24 8.67 -8.41
CA GLU A 62 13.46 7.91 -8.17
C GLU A 62 13.12 6.55 -7.53
N LEU A 63 13.68 5.48 -8.08
CA LEU A 63 13.54 4.12 -7.57
C LEU A 63 14.90 3.63 -7.07
N LEU A 64 14.92 3.07 -5.86
CA LEU A 64 16.10 2.54 -5.21
C LEU A 64 15.87 1.06 -4.85
N SER A 65 16.94 0.30 -4.80
CA SER A 65 16.93 -1.05 -4.25
C SER A 65 17.35 -1.04 -2.77
N HIS A 66 16.89 -2.03 -2.01
CA HIS A 66 17.38 -2.27 -0.65
C HIS A 66 18.90 -2.56 -0.59
N GLU A 67 19.48 -2.99 -1.71
CA GLU A 67 20.94 -3.19 -1.84
C GLU A 67 21.68 -1.85 -1.92
N GLU A 68 21.20 -0.91 -2.73
CA GLU A 68 21.76 0.46 -2.80
C GLU A 68 21.70 1.17 -1.44
N LEU A 69 20.69 0.86 -0.62
CA LEU A 69 20.54 1.39 0.73
C LEU A 69 21.24 0.56 1.82
N ASP A 70 22.00 -0.48 1.45
CA ASP A 70 22.69 -1.41 2.34
C ASP A 70 21.82 -1.94 3.52
N ILE A 71 20.55 -2.22 3.26
CA ILE A 71 19.60 -2.66 4.29
C ILE A 71 20.08 -3.94 4.98
N ILE A 72 20.68 -4.87 4.22
CA ILE A 72 21.18 -6.15 4.76
C ILE A 72 22.43 -5.94 5.62
N GLY A 73 23.37 -5.07 5.21
CA GLY A 73 24.56 -4.74 5.98
C GLY A 73 24.18 -4.07 7.30
N LEU A 74 23.35 -3.03 7.22
CA LEU A 74 22.80 -2.33 8.39
C LEU A 74 22.04 -3.28 9.32
N ALA A 75 21.23 -4.20 8.79
CA ALA A 75 20.49 -5.16 9.62
C ALA A 75 21.42 -6.11 10.39
N ARG A 76 22.53 -6.53 9.77
CA ARG A 76 23.56 -7.37 10.44
C ARG A 76 24.30 -6.59 11.52
N GLU A 77 24.71 -5.36 11.23
CA GLU A 77 25.41 -4.50 12.17
C GLU A 77 24.55 -4.16 13.39
N LEU A 78 23.32 -3.71 13.14
CA LEU A 78 22.38 -3.25 14.16
C LEU A 78 21.63 -4.41 14.85
N LYS A 79 21.78 -5.63 14.33
CA LYS A 79 21.05 -6.84 14.73
C LYS A 79 19.53 -6.62 14.74
N SER A 80 19.03 -5.84 13.79
CA SER A 80 17.62 -5.47 13.68
C SER A 80 17.29 -4.98 12.27
N GLY A 81 16.39 -5.67 11.58
CA GLY A 81 15.88 -5.23 10.27
C GLY A 81 15.14 -3.91 10.36
N ALA A 82 14.28 -3.73 11.38
CA ALA A 82 13.52 -2.50 11.53
C ALA A 82 14.44 -1.26 11.73
N ARG A 83 15.49 -1.39 12.56
CA ARG A 83 16.46 -0.31 12.72
C ARG A 83 17.24 -0.05 11.42
N ALA A 84 17.54 -1.08 10.63
CA ALA A 84 18.20 -0.93 9.33
C ALA A 84 17.42 -0.02 8.37
N TYR A 85 16.10 -0.24 8.22
CA TYR A 85 15.24 0.65 7.42
C TYR A 85 15.32 2.10 7.90
N ALA A 86 15.25 2.34 9.21
CA ALA A 86 15.33 3.68 9.76
C ALA A 86 16.69 4.35 9.55
N VAL A 87 17.79 3.61 9.65
CA VAL A 87 19.14 4.14 9.38
C VAL A 87 19.32 4.43 7.89
N ALA A 88 18.88 3.53 7.02
CA ALA A 88 18.89 3.77 5.58
C ALA A 88 18.11 5.02 5.18
N VAL A 89 16.93 5.24 5.78
CA VAL A 89 16.16 6.47 5.59
C VAL A 89 16.92 7.70 6.09
N ALA A 90 17.57 7.64 7.26
CA ALA A 90 18.35 8.75 7.76
C ALA A 90 19.50 9.12 6.80
N ASN A 91 20.22 8.12 6.29
CA ASN A 91 21.30 8.31 5.32
C ASN A 91 20.76 8.91 4.01
N LEU A 92 19.65 8.38 3.49
CA LEU A 92 19.01 8.91 2.29
C LEU A 92 18.54 10.36 2.48
N LEU A 93 17.95 10.70 3.63
CA LEU A 93 17.59 12.09 3.94
C LEU A 93 18.81 13.01 3.96
N ASP A 94 19.97 12.53 4.41
CA ASP A 94 21.21 13.31 4.41
C ASP A 94 21.77 13.54 3.00
N GLU A 95 21.79 12.49 2.17
CA GLU A 95 22.17 12.57 0.76
C GLU A 95 21.27 13.53 -0.02
N LEU A 96 19.98 13.58 0.33
CA LEU A 96 19.00 14.50 -0.25
C LEU A 96 19.04 15.92 0.34
N GLY A 97 19.91 16.19 1.33
CA GLY A 97 20.02 17.49 2.00
C GLY A 97 18.80 17.83 2.88
N ALA A 98 18.03 16.82 3.29
CA ALA A 98 16.77 16.94 4.01
C ALA A 98 16.87 16.61 5.51
N SER A 99 18.04 16.23 6.04
CA SER A 99 18.26 15.88 7.46
C SER A 99 17.73 16.91 8.47
N ASN A 100 17.79 18.20 8.11
CA ASN A 100 17.37 19.31 8.99
C ASN A 100 15.91 19.75 8.77
N SER A 101 15.19 19.12 7.85
CA SER A 101 13.78 19.44 7.57
C SER A 101 12.85 18.47 8.30
N PRO A 102 11.74 18.95 8.89
CA PRO A 102 10.75 18.05 9.48
C PRO A 102 10.18 17.06 8.46
N VAL A 103 10.08 15.79 8.87
CA VAL A 103 9.45 14.73 8.08
C VAL A 103 8.14 14.32 8.74
N VAL A 104 7.06 14.33 7.97
CA VAL A 104 5.73 13.92 8.43
C VAL A 104 5.55 12.43 8.19
N VAL A 105 5.05 11.71 9.19
CA VAL A 105 4.85 10.26 9.17
C VAL A 105 3.39 9.93 9.52
N PRO A 106 2.86 8.78 9.09
CA PRO A 106 1.49 8.40 9.43
C PRO A 106 1.35 8.12 10.94
N ALA A 107 0.11 8.12 11.44
CA ALA A 107 -0.14 7.94 12.87
C ALA A 107 0.25 6.54 13.38
N HIS A 108 0.22 5.53 12.50
CA HIS A 108 0.64 4.15 12.78
C HIS A 108 2.12 3.88 12.53
N PHE A 109 2.94 4.92 12.29
CA PHE A 109 4.36 4.76 12.02
C PHE A 109 5.07 4.01 13.17
N GLY A 110 5.84 2.98 12.82
CA GLY A 110 6.45 2.08 13.79
C GLY A 110 7.36 2.79 14.78
N VAL A 111 7.15 2.58 16.08
CA VAL A 111 7.92 3.22 17.16
C VAL A 111 9.43 2.97 17.02
N VAL A 112 9.83 1.76 16.62
CA VAL A 112 11.25 1.43 16.37
C VAL A 112 11.86 2.31 15.30
N TYR A 113 11.13 2.61 14.22
CA TYR A 113 11.59 3.54 13.19
C TYR A 113 11.69 4.95 13.72
N ALA A 114 10.65 5.40 14.44
CA ALA A 114 10.57 6.74 14.97
C ALA A 114 11.72 7.04 15.95
N ASP A 115 12.00 6.12 16.86
CA ASP A 115 13.04 6.29 17.87
C ASP A 115 14.44 6.28 17.24
N GLU A 116 14.71 5.40 16.28
CA GLU A 116 16.02 5.33 15.60
C GLU A 116 16.29 6.59 14.76
N LEU A 117 15.27 7.12 14.07
CA LEU A 117 15.34 8.37 13.29
C LEU A 117 15.53 9.59 14.21
N ARG A 118 14.78 9.67 15.31
CA ARG A 118 14.91 10.76 16.30
C ARG A 118 16.27 10.74 16.98
N ALA A 119 16.81 9.56 17.29
CA ALA A 119 18.16 9.41 17.83
C ALA A 119 19.25 9.94 16.89
N ARG A 120 18.94 10.08 15.59
CA ARG A 120 19.81 10.68 14.56
C ARG A 120 19.52 12.15 14.26
N GLY A 121 18.67 12.78 15.07
CA GLY A 121 18.35 14.19 14.93
C GLY A 121 17.25 14.50 13.89
N ILE A 122 16.63 13.49 13.28
CA ILE A 122 15.52 13.70 12.35
C ILE A 122 14.28 14.14 13.14
N THR A 123 13.72 15.29 12.77
CA THR A 123 12.49 15.80 13.37
C THR A 123 11.29 15.13 12.72
N LEU A 124 10.61 14.25 13.47
CA LEU A 124 9.41 13.54 13.00
C LEU A 124 8.13 14.15 13.55
N THR A 125 7.16 14.40 12.66
CA THR A 125 5.81 14.87 13.01
C THR A 125 4.78 13.80 12.62
N PRO A 126 4.20 13.06 13.57
CA PRO A 126 3.08 12.17 13.25
C PRO A 126 1.82 12.98 12.92
N ASP A 127 1.23 12.78 11.74
CA ASP A 127 0.00 13.47 11.33
C ASP A 127 -0.89 12.58 10.46
N GLY A 128 -1.75 11.78 11.08
CA GLY A 128 -2.71 10.95 10.35
C GLY A 128 -3.74 11.74 9.53
N LYS A 129 -4.08 12.97 9.95
CA LYS A 129 -5.08 13.78 9.23
C LYS A 129 -4.53 14.25 7.90
N LEU A 130 -3.23 14.53 7.82
CA LEU A 130 -2.57 14.84 6.55
C LEU A 130 -2.71 13.65 5.59
N PHE A 131 -2.33 12.44 6.01
CA PHE A 131 -2.42 11.24 5.16
C PHE A 131 -3.86 10.92 4.72
N ASP A 132 -4.83 11.03 5.64
CA ASP A 132 -6.26 10.93 5.28
C ASP A 132 -6.69 12.03 4.29
N GLY A 133 -6.13 13.24 4.42
CA GLY A 133 -6.35 14.36 3.53
C GLY A 133 -5.83 14.10 2.11
N LEU A 134 -4.61 13.54 2.01
CA LEU A 134 -3.99 13.17 0.73
C LEU A 134 -4.86 12.18 -0.05
N ARG A 135 -5.47 11.21 0.63
CA ARG A 135 -6.34 10.19 0.02
C ARG A 135 -7.80 10.62 -0.13
N ARG A 136 -8.17 11.81 0.36
CA ARG A 136 -9.58 12.25 0.41
C ARG A 136 -10.10 12.59 -0.97
N ALA A 137 -9.36 13.41 -1.72
CA ALA A 137 -9.69 13.80 -3.08
C ALA A 137 -9.02 12.83 -4.06
N LYS A 138 -9.81 12.23 -4.93
CA LYS A 138 -9.34 11.18 -5.84
C LYS A 138 -8.96 11.84 -7.15
N THR A 139 -7.88 11.35 -7.74
CA THR A 139 -7.52 11.64 -9.13
C THR A 139 -8.54 11.01 -10.09
N GLU A 140 -8.55 11.47 -11.34
CA GLU A 140 -9.41 10.88 -12.38
C GLU A 140 -9.10 9.40 -12.60
N GLU A 141 -7.84 9.00 -12.49
CA GLU A 141 -7.40 7.61 -12.58
C GLU A 141 -7.96 6.77 -11.42
N GLU A 142 -7.85 7.27 -10.18
CA GLU A 142 -8.42 6.57 -9.01
C GLU A 142 -9.94 6.46 -9.10
N ILE A 143 -10.64 7.50 -9.57
CA ILE A 143 -12.09 7.45 -9.82
C ILE A 143 -12.41 6.37 -10.86
N SER A 144 -11.67 6.34 -11.97
CA SER A 144 -11.87 5.33 -13.01
C SER A 144 -11.65 3.90 -12.48
N ASN A 145 -10.64 3.70 -11.64
CA ASN A 145 -10.41 2.40 -11.00
C ASN A 145 -11.55 2.03 -10.05
N ILE A 146 -12.05 2.97 -9.24
CA ILE A 146 -13.21 2.77 -8.36
C ILE A 146 -14.46 2.38 -9.16
N GLU A 147 -14.72 3.05 -10.29
CA GLU A 147 -15.85 2.73 -11.17
C GLU A 147 -15.71 1.33 -11.78
N ARG A 148 -14.53 0.97 -12.29
CA ARG A 148 -14.26 -0.38 -12.82
C ARG A 148 -14.49 -1.46 -11.78
N THR A 149 -13.95 -1.27 -10.58
CA THR A 149 -14.14 -2.22 -9.47
C THR A 149 -15.61 -2.33 -9.06
N GLN A 150 -16.33 -1.21 -8.97
CA GLN A 150 -17.78 -1.25 -8.66
C GLN A 150 -18.57 -1.99 -9.74
N ASN A 151 -18.32 -1.73 -11.02
CA ASN A 151 -19.01 -2.43 -12.11
C ASN A 151 -18.76 -3.95 -12.07
N ALA A 152 -17.52 -4.38 -11.77
CA ALA A 152 -17.20 -5.80 -11.62
C ALA A 152 -17.95 -6.43 -10.43
N VAL A 153 -18.01 -5.72 -9.29
CA VAL A 153 -18.78 -6.18 -8.11
C VAL A 153 -20.28 -6.24 -8.40
N GLU A 154 -20.83 -5.25 -9.11
CA GLU A 154 -22.24 -5.25 -9.51
C GLU A 154 -22.56 -6.43 -10.44
N ALA A 155 -21.68 -6.74 -11.40
CA ALA A 155 -21.82 -7.92 -12.26
C ALA A 155 -21.80 -9.23 -11.45
N ALA A 156 -20.83 -9.38 -10.54
CA ALA A 156 -20.74 -10.54 -9.66
C ALA A 156 -21.97 -10.70 -8.75
N CYS A 157 -22.49 -9.60 -8.19
CA CYS A 157 -23.73 -9.62 -7.44
C CYS A 157 -24.94 -9.99 -8.32
N ALA A 158 -25.03 -9.46 -9.54
CA ALA A 158 -26.11 -9.79 -10.47
C ALA A 158 -26.08 -11.29 -10.85
N HIS A 159 -24.89 -11.86 -11.07
CA HIS A 159 -24.70 -13.29 -11.31
C HIS A 159 -25.20 -14.12 -10.12
N ALA A 160 -24.77 -13.78 -8.90
CA ALA A 160 -25.24 -14.46 -7.68
C ALA A 160 -26.76 -14.38 -7.50
N VAL A 161 -27.38 -13.24 -7.78
CA VAL A 161 -28.84 -13.09 -7.76
C VAL A 161 -29.50 -13.97 -8.82
N GLY A 162 -28.92 -14.04 -10.03
CA GLY A 162 -29.40 -14.93 -11.10
C GLY A 162 -29.39 -16.40 -10.67
N ILE A 163 -28.29 -16.86 -10.05
CA ILE A 163 -28.19 -18.22 -9.49
C ILE A 163 -29.32 -18.51 -8.50
N LEU A 164 -29.56 -17.58 -7.56
CA LEU A 164 -30.61 -17.74 -6.55
C LEU A 164 -32.01 -17.76 -7.18
N GLN A 165 -32.25 -17.00 -8.25
CA GLN A 165 -33.52 -17.00 -8.98
C GLN A 165 -33.73 -18.28 -9.79
N GLU A 166 -32.66 -18.86 -10.33
CA GLU A 166 -32.70 -20.13 -11.07
C GLU A 166 -32.81 -21.35 -10.15
N SER A 167 -32.48 -21.19 -8.87
CA SER A 167 -32.44 -22.30 -7.92
C SER A 167 -33.83 -22.83 -7.58
N GLY A 168 -33.96 -24.16 -7.58
CA GLY A 168 -35.11 -24.85 -7.02
C GLY A 168 -35.05 -24.87 -5.50
N VAL A 169 -36.22 -25.04 -4.85
CA VAL A 169 -36.31 -25.29 -3.40
C VAL A 169 -36.74 -26.75 -3.22
N GLU A 170 -35.91 -27.52 -2.53
CA GLU A 170 -36.18 -28.92 -2.21
C GLU A 170 -37.14 -29.06 -1.02
N ASP A 171 -37.69 -30.25 -0.80
CA ASP A 171 -38.66 -30.54 0.27
C ASP A 171 -38.13 -30.24 1.68
N ASP A 172 -36.81 -30.34 1.88
CA ASP A 172 -36.13 -30.03 3.15
C ASP A 172 -35.77 -28.54 3.31
N GLY A 173 -36.12 -27.71 2.33
CA GLY A 173 -35.83 -26.28 2.29
C GLY A 173 -34.43 -25.93 1.80
N SER A 174 -33.62 -26.91 1.36
CA SER A 174 -32.35 -26.65 0.68
C SER A 174 -32.58 -26.11 -0.73
N LEU A 175 -31.60 -25.37 -1.26
CA LEU A 175 -31.62 -24.88 -2.63
C LEU A 175 -30.87 -25.85 -3.54
N GLU A 176 -31.42 -26.13 -4.73
CA GLU A 176 -30.74 -26.88 -5.79
C GLU A 176 -30.44 -25.94 -6.97
N TRP A 177 -29.20 -25.93 -7.44
CA TRP A 177 -28.82 -25.24 -8.67
C TRP A 177 -27.99 -26.18 -9.55
N ARG A 178 -28.43 -26.37 -10.80
CA ARG A 178 -27.77 -27.23 -11.81
C ARG A 178 -27.55 -28.68 -11.33
N GLY A 179 -28.52 -29.27 -10.63
CA GLY A 179 -28.46 -30.68 -10.21
C GLY A 179 -27.58 -30.94 -8.98
N ALA A 180 -27.19 -29.89 -8.24
CA ALA A 180 -26.46 -30.00 -6.99
C ALA A 180 -27.03 -29.03 -5.95
N THR A 181 -26.88 -29.37 -4.66
CA THR A 181 -27.23 -28.46 -3.56
C THR A 181 -26.42 -27.17 -3.67
N LEU A 182 -27.11 -26.03 -3.75
CA LEU A 182 -26.50 -24.71 -3.73
C LEU A 182 -26.05 -24.38 -2.30
N THR A 183 -24.77 -24.59 -2.04
CA THR A 183 -24.15 -24.19 -0.78
C THR A 183 -23.64 -22.75 -0.83
N SER A 184 -23.37 -22.17 0.33
CA SER A 184 -22.73 -20.85 0.41
C SER A 184 -21.32 -20.86 -0.20
N GLU A 185 -20.60 -21.98 -0.10
CA GLU A 185 -19.29 -22.17 -0.74
C GLU A 185 -19.40 -22.17 -2.26
N LEU A 186 -20.41 -22.84 -2.84
CA LEU A 186 -20.63 -22.88 -4.28
C LEU A 186 -20.99 -21.47 -4.80
N LEU A 187 -21.93 -20.80 -4.13
CA LEU A 187 -22.32 -19.44 -4.52
C LEU A 187 -21.14 -18.46 -4.42
N ARG A 188 -20.32 -18.55 -3.36
CA ARG A 188 -19.10 -17.73 -3.23
C ARG A 188 -18.10 -18.03 -4.34
N SER A 189 -17.92 -19.31 -4.71
CA SER A 189 -17.03 -19.68 -5.82
C SER A 189 -17.48 -19.07 -7.15
N GLU A 190 -18.78 -19.02 -7.42
CA GLU A 190 -19.32 -18.38 -8.63
C GLU A 190 -19.10 -16.87 -8.62
N ILE A 191 -19.24 -16.21 -7.46
CA ILE A 191 -18.91 -14.79 -7.29
C ILE A 191 -17.42 -14.55 -7.52
N ASP A 192 -16.55 -15.37 -6.92
CA ASP A 192 -15.09 -15.22 -7.04
C ASP A 192 -14.64 -15.39 -8.51
N VAL A 193 -15.24 -16.32 -9.25
CA VAL A 193 -14.98 -16.51 -10.68
C VAL A 193 -15.42 -15.31 -11.51
N GLU A 194 -16.57 -14.71 -11.20
CA GLU A 194 -17.07 -13.52 -11.91
C GLU A 194 -16.21 -12.26 -11.64
N LEU A 195 -15.43 -12.26 -10.56
CA LEU A 195 -14.52 -11.17 -10.17
C LEU A 195 -13.10 -11.27 -10.77
N LEU A 196 -12.77 -12.35 -11.50
CA LEU A 196 -11.46 -12.56 -12.15
C LEU A 196 -11.34 -11.86 -13.51
#